data_AF-A0A437H1N9-F1
#
_entry.id   AF-A0A437H1N9-F1
#
_cell.length_a   1.000
_cell.length_b   1.000
_cell.length_c   1.000
_cell.angle_alpha   90.00
_cell.angle_beta   90.00
_cell.angle_gamma   90.00
#
_symmetry.space_group_name_H-M   'P 1'
#
loop_
_entity.id
_entity.type
_entity.pdbx_description
1 polymer ?
#
loop_
_entity_poly.entity_id
_entity_poly.type
_entity_poly.pdbx_seq_one_letter_code
_entity_poly.pdbx_strand_id
1 'polypeptide(L)'
;MRAILLASLLAFSLGGCVQSSAQEPGSATDEASPTSGPMSTVPVDAAACKAAGGVVDRRGRGQFEMCVHPYADAGTACTDNQQCDGKCVTAASDETATDGEIVGQCQADDALFGCFAEVVDGKRVRAICID
;
A
#
# COMPACT_ATOMS: atom_id res chain seq x y z
N MET A 1 58.88 24.40 5.23
CA MET A 1 59.96 24.38 6.24
C MET A 1 59.49 25.17 7.45
N ARG A 2 59.76 24.64 8.66
CA ARG A 2 59.38 25.08 10.02
C ARG A 2 58.03 24.51 10.49
N ALA A 3 57.97 23.32 11.12
CA ALA A 3 58.57 22.91 12.41
C ALA A 3 58.02 23.77 13.57
N ILE A 4 57.55 23.31 14.73
CA ILE A 4 57.32 21.99 15.36
C ILE A 4 56.84 22.32 16.81
N LEU A 5 55.98 21.46 17.40
CA LEU A 5 55.79 21.16 18.84
C LEU A 5 55.12 22.16 19.83
N LEU A 6 54.13 21.63 20.57
CA LEU A 6 54.08 21.37 22.04
C LEU A 6 52.67 20.83 22.37
N ALA A 7 52.40 19.53 22.54
CA ALA A 7 52.73 18.62 23.65
C ALA A 7 52.13 19.01 25.02
N SER A 8 50.98 18.43 25.37
CA SER A 8 50.56 18.01 26.74
C SER A 8 49.12 17.43 26.66
N LEU A 9 48.91 16.11 26.63
CA LEU A 9 48.80 15.18 27.77
C LEU A 9 47.80 15.63 28.85
N LEU A 10 46.60 15.04 28.84
CA LEU A 10 45.98 14.48 30.04
C LEU A 10 44.94 13.42 29.66
N ALA A 11 45.23 12.21 30.12
CA ALA A 11 44.44 10.99 30.02
C ALA A 11 43.56 10.80 31.28
N PHE A 12 42.73 9.75 31.24
CA PHE A 12 41.83 9.19 32.27
C PHE A 12 40.43 9.83 32.36
N SER A 13 39.29 9.12 32.41
CA SER A 13 38.91 7.69 32.38
C SER A 13 37.35 7.68 32.55
N LEU A 14 36.51 6.77 32.03
CA LEU A 14 36.16 5.44 32.54
C LEU A 14 34.94 4.92 31.75
N GLY A 15 34.96 3.64 31.36
CA GLY A 15 33.86 2.67 31.33
C GLY A 15 32.47 3.04 30.78
N GLY A 16 32.17 2.59 29.57
CA GLY A 16 30.80 2.31 29.11
C GLY A 16 30.76 0.94 28.45
N CYS A 17 29.93 0.03 28.97
CA CYS A 17 29.81 -1.35 28.54
C CYS A 17 29.38 -1.47 27.07
N VAL A 18 30.18 -2.14 26.25
CA VAL A 18 29.74 -2.69 24.96
C VAL A 18 29.12 -4.07 25.22
N GLN A 19 27.81 -4.20 25.01
CA GLN A 19 27.16 -5.50 25.03
C GLN A 19 27.43 -6.18 23.69
N SER A 20 28.50 -6.99 23.67
CA SER A 20 28.79 -7.91 22.58
C SER A 20 27.83 -9.10 22.68
N SER A 21 26.80 -9.12 21.85
CA SER A 21 26.00 -10.33 21.63
C SER A 21 26.66 -11.11 20.50
N ALA A 22 27.30 -12.22 20.88
CA ALA A 22 27.85 -13.21 19.99
C ALA A 22 26.76 -13.76 19.05
N GLN A 23 27.06 -13.72 17.76
CA GLN A 23 26.37 -14.51 16.75
C GLN A 23 27.09 -15.84 16.63
N GLU A 24 26.38 -16.95 16.84
CA GLU A 24 26.78 -18.29 16.41
C GLU A 24 25.54 -19.09 15.96
N PRO A 25 25.74 -20.14 15.14
CA PRO A 25 25.05 -20.30 13.87
C PRO A 25 23.94 -21.36 13.87
N GLY A 26 22.94 -21.15 13.01
CA GLY A 26 22.40 -22.16 12.08
C GLY A 26 21.58 -23.35 12.64
N SER A 27 20.34 -23.41 12.12
CA SER A 27 19.55 -24.62 11.80
C SER A 27 18.69 -25.25 12.91
N ALA A 28 17.39 -24.97 12.87
CA ALA A 28 16.41 -25.98 12.47
C ALA A 28 15.10 -25.28 12.05
N THR A 29 14.62 -25.71 10.89
CA THR A 29 13.39 -25.31 10.20
C THR A 29 12.16 -25.57 11.06
N ASP A 30 11.37 -24.53 11.34
CA ASP A 30 9.92 -24.69 11.46
C ASP A 30 9.31 -23.85 10.34
N GLU A 31 9.08 -24.54 9.25
CA GLU A 31 8.34 -24.09 8.08
C GLU A 31 6.90 -23.83 8.53
N ALA A 32 6.65 -22.62 9.03
CA ALA A 32 5.30 -22.13 9.23
C ALA A 32 4.66 -22.00 7.85
N SER A 33 4.04 -23.10 7.41
CA SER A 33 3.00 -23.09 6.38
C SER A 33 2.08 -21.90 6.62
N PRO A 34 1.63 -21.18 5.58
CA PRO A 34 0.55 -20.24 5.74
C PRO A 34 -0.70 -21.09 6.00
N THR A 35 -0.92 -21.41 7.27
CA THR A 35 -2.21 -21.89 7.73
C THR A 35 -3.19 -20.79 7.34
N SER A 36 -4.10 -21.13 6.43
CA SER A 36 -5.27 -20.32 6.14
C SER A 36 -6.16 -20.38 7.37
N GLY A 37 -5.74 -19.69 8.44
CA GLY A 37 -6.56 -19.44 9.60
C GLY A 37 -7.76 -18.58 9.20
N PRO A 38 -8.87 -18.62 9.96
CA PRO A 38 -9.99 -17.74 9.71
C PRO A 38 -9.47 -16.29 9.71
N MET A 39 -9.66 -15.59 8.59
CA MET A 39 -9.37 -14.17 8.45
C MET A 39 -10.05 -13.47 9.64
N SER A 40 -9.24 -12.85 10.50
CA SER A 40 -9.71 -12.31 11.77
C SER A 40 -10.85 -11.34 11.51
N THR A 41 -12.07 -11.67 11.93
CA THR A 41 -13.26 -10.82 11.83
C THR A 41 -13.20 -9.74 12.89
N VAL A 42 -12.20 -8.86 12.81
CA VAL A 42 -12.17 -7.65 13.61
C VAL A 42 -13.29 -6.76 13.06
N PRO A 43 -14.34 -6.46 13.84
CA PRO A 43 -15.41 -5.60 13.39
C PRO A 43 -14.87 -4.20 13.10
N VAL A 44 -15.38 -3.56 12.04
CA VAL A 44 -14.99 -2.19 11.69
C VAL A 44 -15.51 -1.23 12.75
N ASP A 45 -14.62 -0.40 13.30
CA ASP A 45 -15.04 0.71 14.16
C ASP A 45 -15.65 1.83 13.30
N ALA A 46 -16.99 1.86 13.25
CA ALA A 46 -17.73 2.84 12.47
C ALA A 46 -17.51 4.29 12.93
N ALA A 47 -17.29 4.52 14.23
CA ALA A 47 -17.06 5.85 14.76
C ALA A 47 -15.68 6.37 14.35
N ALA A 48 -14.66 5.51 14.47
CA ALA A 48 -13.31 5.84 14.00
C ALA A 48 -13.28 6.04 12.48
N CYS A 49 -13.96 5.18 11.71
CA CYS A 49 -14.07 5.31 10.26
C CYS A 49 -14.63 6.67 9.85
N LYS A 50 -15.76 7.06 10.44
CA LYS A 50 -16.39 8.37 10.16
C LYS A 50 -15.50 9.53 10.60
N ALA A 51 -14.81 9.42 11.74
CA ALA A 51 -13.89 10.45 12.22
C ALA A 51 -12.68 10.65 11.29
N ALA A 52 -12.26 9.59 10.59
CA ALA A 52 -11.22 9.65 9.55
C ALA A 52 -11.74 10.15 8.19
N GLY A 53 -13.03 10.44 8.05
CA GLY A 53 -13.66 10.88 6.81
C GLY A 53 -14.14 9.74 5.90
N GLY A 54 -14.13 8.50 6.40
CA GLY A 54 -14.60 7.32 5.68
C GLY A 54 -16.08 7.01 5.92
N VAL A 55 -16.56 6.01 5.21
CA VAL A 55 -17.89 5.41 5.33
C VAL A 55 -17.73 3.91 5.49
N VAL A 56 -18.51 3.29 6.40
CA VAL A 56 -18.54 1.84 6.50
C VAL A 56 -19.41 1.30 5.37
N ASP A 57 -18.83 0.44 4.54
CA ASP A 57 -19.51 -0.19 3.40
C ASP A 57 -19.26 -1.71 3.38
N ARG A 58 -20.16 -2.45 2.73
CA ARG A 58 -20.08 -3.91 2.62
C ARG A 58 -19.66 -4.28 1.21
N ARG A 59 -18.51 -4.95 1.11
CA ARG A 59 -17.88 -5.28 -0.17
C ARG A 59 -17.79 -6.79 -0.39
N GLY A 60 -17.81 -7.21 -1.64
CA GLY A 60 -17.65 -8.61 -2.03
C GLY A 60 -18.85 -9.49 -1.85
N ARG A 61 -18.72 -10.70 -2.40
CA ARG A 61 -19.68 -11.79 -2.15
C ARG A 61 -19.72 -12.16 -0.67
N GLY A 62 -18.60 -12.02 0.03
CA GLY A 62 -18.50 -12.21 1.49
C GLY A 62 -19.19 -11.11 2.30
N GLN A 63 -19.53 -9.97 1.69
CA GLN A 63 -20.14 -8.81 2.35
C GLN A 63 -19.33 -8.33 3.57
N PHE A 64 -18.01 -8.26 3.39
CA PHE A 64 -17.08 -7.80 4.41
C PHE A 64 -17.30 -6.32 4.65
N GLU A 65 -17.48 -5.95 5.92
CA GLU A 65 -17.52 -4.54 6.32
C GLU A 65 -16.12 -3.96 6.19
N MET A 66 -16.01 -2.83 5.49
CA MET A 66 -14.77 -2.09 5.28
C MET A 66 -15.02 -0.61 5.55
N CYS A 67 -14.01 0.08 6.08
CA CYS A 67 -14.00 1.53 6.07
C CYS A 67 -13.42 2.00 4.73
N VAL A 68 -14.22 2.69 3.91
CA VAL A 68 -13.82 3.20 2.60
C VAL A 68 -13.82 4.72 2.59
N HIS A 69 -12.89 5.34 1.88
CA HIS A 69 -12.80 6.78 1.75
C HIS A 69 -13.14 7.17 0.30
N PRO A 70 -14.27 7.86 0.07
CA PRO A 70 -14.66 8.28 -1.27
C PRO A 70 -13.71 9.35 -1.78
N TYR A 71 -13.37 9.28 -3.06
CA TYR A 71 -12.65 10.35 -3.74
C TYR A 71 -13.59 11.42 -4.27
N ALA A 72 -13.14 12.67 -4.29
CA ALA A 72 -13.96 13.81 -4.71
C ALA A 72 -14.21 13.83 -6.22
N ASP A 73 -13.33 13.19 -6.99
CA ASP A 73 -13.32 13.11 -8.44
C ASP A 73 -13.95 11.81 -8.99
N ALA A 74 -14.53 10.98 -8.12
CA ALA A 74 -15.15 9.71 -8.46
C ALA A 74 -16.03 9.80 -9.73
N GLY A 75 -15.76 8.94 -10.72
CA GLY A 75 -16.51 8.88 -11.97
C GLY A 75 -16.09 9.89 -13.04
N THR A 76 -15.18 10.82 -12.74
CA THR A 76 -14.66 11.78 -13.72
C THR A 76 -13.89 11.05 -14.82
N ALA A 77 -14.09 11.46 -16.08
CA ALA A 77 -13.38 10.86 -17.22
C ALA A 77 -11.86 11.10 -17.14
N CYS A 78 -11.08 10.06 -17.43
CA CYS A 78 -9.62 10.11 -17.36
C CYS A 78 -8.98 9.19 -18.41
N THR A 79 -7.72 9.43 -18.71
CA THR A 79 -6.85 8.61 -19.57
C THR A 79 -5.57 8.19 -18.87
N ASP A 80 -5.31 8.71 -17.68
CA ASP A 80 -4.17 8.35 -16.84
C ASP A 80 -4.48 8.55 -15.36
N ASN A 81 -3.80 7.82 -14.47
CA ASN A 81 -3.98 7.98 -13.02
C ASN A 81 -3.61 9.38 -12.52
N GLN A 82 -2.68 10.08 -13.17
CA GLN A 82 -2.26 11.41 -12.72
C GLN A 82 -3.37 12.47 -12.80
N GLN A 83 -4.49 12.13 -13.44
CA GLN A 83 -5.68 12.97 -13.53
C GLN A 83 -6.68 12.72 -12.39
N CYS A 84 -6.43 11.70 -11.56
CA CYS A 84 -7.32 11.28 -10.49
C CYS A 84 -6.64 11.34 -9.12
N ASP A 85 -7.43 11.48 -8.05
CA ASP A 85 -6.98 11.31 -6.67
C ASP A 85 -6.63 9.84 -6.36
N GLY A 86 -7.15 8.91 -7.17
CA GLY A 86 -6.83 7.49 -7.19
C GLY A 86 -6.35 7.01 -8.56
N LYS A 87 -6.86 5.86 -9.00
CA LYS A 87 -6.58 5.28 -10.31
C LYS A 87 -7.65 5.67 -11.32
N CYS A 88 -7.22 5.78 -12.57
CA CYS A 88 -8.10 5.78 -13.72
C CYS A 88 -8.47 4.34 -14.07
N VAL A 89 -9.76 3.99 -14.04
CA VAL A 89 -10.24 2.61 -14.21
C VAL A 89 -11.32 2.48 -15.28
N THR A 90 -11.41 1.30 -15.87
CA THR A 90 -12.47 0.89 -16.82
C THR A 90 -12.94 -0.53 -16.48
N ALA A 91 -14.05 -1.01 -17.05
CA ALA A 91 -14.46 -2.39 -16.84
C ALA A 91 -13.40 -3.37 -17.40
N ALA A 92 -13.17 -4.51 -16.75
CA ALA A 92 -12.15 -5.48 -17.18
C ALA A 92 -12.44 -6.10 -18.55
N SER A 93 -13.70 -6.07 -18.99
CA SER A 93 -14.21 -6.79 -20.17
C SER A 93 -14.37 -5.95 -21.43
N ASP A 94 -14.10 -4.63 -21.41
CA ASP A 94 -14.20 -3.86 -22.67
C ASP A 94 -13.05 -4.26 -23.61
N GLU A 95 -13.36 -5.13 -24.57
CA GLU A 95 -12.48 -5.61 -25.65
C GLU A 95 -12.26 -4.55 -26.75
N THR A 96 -12.36 -3.26 -26.42
CA THR A 96 -12.25 -2.19 -27.43
C THR A 96 -11.36 -1.06 -26.96
N ALA A 97 -10.11 -1.17 -27.33
CA ALA A 97 -9.43 -0.12 -28.09
C ALA A 97 -8.79 -0.78 -29.30
N THR A 98 -9.60 -1.39 -30.16
CA THR A 98 -9.07 -2.06 -31.35
C THR A 98 -8.40 -1.04 -32.29
N ASP A 99 -8.70 0.27 -32.17
CA ASP A 99 -8.05 1.35 -32.92
C ASP A 99 -8.13 2.77 -32.26
N GLY A 100 -8.45 2.92 -30.96
CA GLY A 100 -8.69 4.23 -30.31
C GLY A 100 -8.24 4.35 -28.85
N GLU A 101 -8.15 5.56 -28.30
CA GLU A 101 -7.75 5.80 -26.91
C GLU A 101 -8.86 5.37 -25.93
N ILE A 102 -8.51 4.63 -24.87
CA ILE A 102 -9.45 4.27 -23.79
C ILE A 102 -9.59 5.45 -22.86
N VAL A 103 -10.84 5.88 -22.68
CA VAL A 103 -11.22 6.82 -21.61
C VAL A 103 -11.84 6.00 -20.47
N GLY A 104 -11.16 6.00 -19.33
CA GLY A 104 -11.65 5.43 -18.08
C GLY A 104 -12.40 6.45 -17.24
N GLN A 105 -12.64 6.09 -15.99
CA GLN A 105 -13.21 6.92 -14.95
C GLN A 105 -12.35 6.86 -13.69
N CYS A 106 -12.21 7.98 -12.97
CA CYS A 106 -11.55 7.99 -11.69
C CYS A 106 -12.28 7.06 -10.70
N GLN A 107 -11.52 6.21 -10.00
CA GLN A 107 -12.07 5.24 -9.07
C GLN A 107 -12.92 5.92 -7.98
N ALA A 108 -13.94 5.21 -7.49
CA ALA A 108 -14.91 5.81 -6.57
C ALA A 108 -14.36 6.09 -5.16
N ASP A 109 -13.50 5.20 -4.66
CA ASP A 109 -12.97 5.22 -3.30
C ASP A 109 -11.65 4.44 -3.24
N ASP A 110 -10.96 4.49 -2.10
CA ASP A 110 -9.68 3.83 -1.85
C ASP A 110 -9.73 2.30 -1.80
N ALA A 111 -10.90 1.69 -1.93
CA ALA A 111 -11.15 0.27 -1.79
C ALA A 111 -11.84 -0.31 -3.05
N LEU A 112 -11.14 -0.19 -4.18
CA LEU A 112 -11.57 -0.72 -5.47
C LEU A 112 -12.02 -2.19 -5.37
N PHE A 113 -13.20 -2.45 -5.93
CA PHE A 113 -13.88 -3.73 -5.78
C PHE A 113 -14.52 -4.18 -7.10
N GLY A 114 -14.62 -5.49 -7.31
CA GLY A 114 -15.12 -6.07 -8.54
C GLY A 114 -14.02 -6.24 -9.60
N CYS A 115 -14.44 -6.42 -10.85
CA CYS A 115 -13.54 -6.57 -11.99
C CYS A 115 -13.35 -5.26 -12.72
N PHE A 116 -12.13 -4.72 -12.67
CA PHE A 116 -11.75 -3.47 -13.30
C PHE A 116 -10.39 -3.61 -14.00
N ALA A 117 -10.03 -2.62 -14.80
CA ALA A 117 -8.70 -2.49 -15.34
C ALA A 117 -8.20 -1.05 -15.25
N GLU A 118 -6.90 -0.90 -14.98
CA GLU A 118 -6.25 0.42 -14.91
C GLU A 118 -6.00 0.97 -16.32
N VAL A 119 -6.26 2.27 -16.50
CA VAL A 119 -6.00 3.03 -17.72
C VAL A 119 -4.78 3.93 -17.48
N VAL A 120 -3.75 3.75 -18.30
CA VAL A 120 -2.50 4.52 -18.26
C VAL A 120 -2.14 4.90 -19.70
N ASP A 121 -1.86 6.19 -19.94
CA ASP A 121 -1.62 6.72 -21.29
C ASP A 121 -2.69 6.27 -22.31
N GLY A 122 -3.96 6.32 -21.89
CA GLY A 122 -5.10 5.95 -22.71
C GLY A 122 -5.18 4.45 -23.08
N LYS A 123 -4.42 3.60 -22.36
CA LYS A 123 -4.34 2.16 -22.61
C LYS A 123 -4.67 1.38 -21.37
N ARG A 124 -5.34 0.25 -21.57
CA ARG A 124 -5.56 -0.74 -20.51
C ARG A 124 -4.27 -1.49 -20.26
N VAL A 125 -3.78 -1.46 -19.02
CA VAL A 125 -2.49 -2.10 -18.68
C VAL A 125 -2.63 -3.38 -17.84
N ARG A 126 -3.66 -3.51 -17.00
CA ARG A 126 -3.91 -4.70 -16.15
C ARG A 126 -5.39 -4.82 -15.81
N ALA A 127 -5.99 -5.98 -16.06
CA ALA A 127 -7.30 -6.35 -15.53
C ALA A 127 -7.14 -7.10 -14.19
N ILE A 128 -7.89 -6.67 -13.18
CA ILE A 128 -7.87 -7.22 -11.81
C ILE A 128 -9.33 -7.45 -11.39
N CYS A 129 -9.59 -8.59 -10.75
CA CYS A 129 -10.87 -8.90 -10.13
C CYS A 129 -10.66 -9.14 -8.63
N ILE A 130 -11.35 -8.36 -7.80
CA ILE A 130 -11.32 -8.46 -6.34
C ILE A 130 -12.75 -8.82 -5.86
N ASP A 131 -12.85 -9.89 -5.05
CA ASP A 131 -14.07 -10.43 -4.43
C ASP A 131 -13.91 -10.65 -2.91
#